data_AF-A0A959CZ55-F1
#
_entry.id   AF-A0A959CZ55-F1
#
_cell.length_a   1.000
_cell.length_b   1.000
_cell.length_c   1.000
_cell.angle_alpha   90.00
_cell.angle_beta   90.00
_cell.angle_gamma   90.00
#
_symmetry.space_group_name_H-M   'P 1'
#
loop_
_entity.id
_entity.type
_entity.pdbx_description
1 polymer ?
#
loop_
_entity_poly.entity_id
_entity_poly.type
_entity_poly.pdbx_seq_one_letter_code
_entity_poly.pdbx_strand_id
1 'polypeptide(L)'
;RVVLAAVVLAIIGTLSSFALYSYGQQQLAREKEQEALDNLAKFEAAQEQEKAAKYNEYLNQGIARMAQSDYSGALEAFRTALDFNPDGEEARDSIQSAEGKAGASQLFQQLIDDGDALFAKGPSAYVDARQKYQQALNLNYDNSLAQRKLNTVAGRLEIAFEEFVNQGDKFFRANGFNYALEAYRQAARIKPGNSYVQQQIRECRKRIGG
;
A
#
# COMPACT_ATOMS: atom_id res chain seq x y z
N ARG A 1 -91.82 29.20 26.72
CA ARG A 1 -90.61 30.07 26.74
C ARG A 1 -89.52 29.54 27.66
N VAL A 2 -89.84 29.19 28.92
CA VAL A 2 -88.85 28.64 29.90
C VAL A 2 -88.22 27.31 29.44
N VAL A 3 -89.01 26.39 28.87
CA VAL A 3 -88.51 25.08 28.38
C VAL A 3 -87.51 25.23 27.22
N LEU A 4 -87.73 26.17 26.29
CA LEU A 4 -86.81 26.41 25.17
C LEU A 4 -85.46 26.97 25.65
N ALA A 5 -85.48 27.87 26.63
CA ALA A 5 -84.26 28.46 27.20
C ALA A 5 -83.40 27.42 27.95
N ALA A 6 -84.03 26.49 28.67
CA ALA A 6 -83.34 25.41 29.36
C ALA A 6 -82.67 24.42 28.38
N VAL A 7 -83.34 24.09 27.27
CA VAL A 7 -82.77 23.24 26.21
C VAL A 7 -81.59 23.91 25.51
N VAL A 8 -81.69 25.20 25.21
CA VAL A 8 -80.58 25.98 24.59
C VAL A 8 -79.36 26.06 25.52
N LEU A 9 -79.56 26.31 26.82
CA LEU A 9 -78.47 26.32 27.80
C LEU A 9 -77.80 24.95 27.96
N ALA A 10 -78.58 23.87 27.96
CA ALA A 10 -78.05 22.51 28.01
C ALA A 10 -77.22 22.18 26.75
N ILE A 11 -77.70 22.55 25.57
CA ILE A 11 -76.98 22.35 24.30
C ILE A 11 -75.66 23.15 24.29
N ILE A 12 -75.67 24.42 24.71
CA ILE A 12 -74.47 25.26 24.80
C ILE A 12 -73.45 24.68 25.81
N GLY A 13 -73.92 24.19 26.95
CA GLY A 13 -73.06 23.52 27.95
C GLY A 13 -72.40 22.24 27.40
N THR A 14 -73.13 21.44 26.65
CA THR A 14 -72.57 20.22 26.03
C THR A 14 -71.57 20.53 24.91
N LEU A 15 -71.85 21.54 24.07
CA LEU A 15 -70.95 21.97 23.00
C LEU A 15 -69.65 22.56 23.54
N SER A 16 -69.72 23.38 24.59
CA SER A 16 -68.53 23.94 25.25
C SER A 16 -67.70 22.88 25.97
N SER A 17 -68.35 21.93 26.64
CA SER A 17 -67.67 20.79 27.28
C SER A 17 -66.97 19.89 26.24
N PHE A 18 -67.62 19.64 25.10
CA PHE A 18 -67.03 18.89 24.00
C PHE A 18 -65.84 19.62 23.36
N ALA A 19 -65.94 20.93 23.14
CA ALA A 19 -64.86 21.74 22.60
C ALA A 19 -63.62 21.79 23.52
N LEU A 20 -63.83 21.92 24.84
CA LEU A 20 -62.76 21.87 25.83
C LEU A 20 -62.09 20.48 25.86
N TYR A 21 -62.88 19.41 25.78
CA TYR A 21 -62.37 18.05 25.71
C TYR A 21 -61.56 17.81 24.44
N SER A 22 -62.08 18.17 23.26
CA SER A 22 -61.36 18.03 21.99
C SER A 22 -60.09 18.86 21.93
N TYR A 23 -60.10 20.07 22.50
CA TYR A 23 -58.93 20.93 22.60
C TYR A 23 -57.86 20.34 23.53
N GLY A 24 -58.25 19.81 24.69
CA GLY A 24 -57.33 19.11 25.60
C GLY A 24 -56.70 17.87 24.94
N GLN A 25 -57.48 17.07 24.21
CA GLN A 25 -56.97 15.94 23.44
C GLN A 25 -55.99 16.37 22.34
N GLN A 26 -56.25 17.50 21.67
CA GLN A 26 -55.36 18.04 20.66
C GLN A 26 -54.03 18.55 21.24
N GLN A 27 -54.05 19.19 22.41
CA GLN A 27 -52.83 19.64 23.09
C GLN A 27 -51.98 18.46 23.57
N LEU A 28 -52.62 17.44 24.16
CA LEU A 28 -51.96 16.21 24.56
C LEU A 28 -51.32 15.48 23.35
N ALA A 29 -52.01 15.46 22.20
CA ALA A 29 -51.46 14.90 20.97
C ALA A 29 -50.20 15.66 20.52
N ARG A 30 -50.22 16.99 20.55
CA ARG A 30 -49.05 17.83 20.22
C ARG A 30 -47.88 17.61 21.17
N GLU A 31 -48.15 17.46 22.47
CA GLU A 31 -47.12 17.19 23.48
C GLU A 31 -46.43 15.84 23.22
N LYS A 32 -47.21 14.78 22.97
CA LYS A 32 -46.68 13.45 22.62
C LYS A 32 -45.92 13.44 21.30
N GLU A 33 -46.39 14.20 20.31
CA GLU A 33 -45.69 14.37 19.04
C GLU A 33 -44.35 15.06 19.23
N GLN A 34 -44.29 16.13 20.02
CA GLN A 34 -43.06 16.84 20.33
C GLN A 34 -42.06 15.95 21.09
N GLU A 35 -42.53 15.16 22.06
CA GLU A 35 -41.71 14.20 22.80
C GLU A 35 -41.14 13.12 21.87
N ALA A 36 -41.95 12.60 20.93
CA ALA A 36 -41.49 11.64 19.94
C ALA A 36 -40.40 12.21 19.02
N LEU A 37 -40.53 13.47 18.59
CA LEU A 37 -39.53 14.17 17.79
C LEU A 37 -38.22 14.40 18.56
N ASP A 38 -38.29 14.79 19.83
CA ASP A 38 -37.10 14.96 20.69
C ASP A 38 -36.37 13.62 20.90
N ASN A 39 -37.12 12.54 21.15
CA ASN A 39 -36.56 11.20 21.27
C ASN A 39 -35.93 10.70 19.96
N LEU A 40 -36.54 10.99 18.81
CA LEU A 40 -35.97 10.68 17.51
C LEU A 40 -34.66 11.43 17.27
N ALA A 41 -34.63 12.74 17.54
CA ALA A 41 -33.42 13.56 17.38
C ALA A 41 -32.26 13.06 18.28
N LYS A 42 -32.57 12.66 19.52
CA LYS A 42 -31.58 12.04 20.42
C LYS A 42 -31.05 10.71 19.89
N PHE A 43 -31.92 9.87 19.34
CA PHE A 43 -31.53 8.60 18.74
C PHE A 43 -30.66 8.80 17.50
N GLU A 44 -31.02 9.73 16.62
CA GLU A 44 -30.23 10.10 15.43
C GLU A 44 -28.86 10.65 15.82
N ALA A 45 -28.80 11.54 16.82
CA ALA A 45 -27.54 12.07 17.33
C ALA A 45 -26.64 10.97 17.94
N ALA A 46 -27.22 10.01 18.67
CA ALA A 46 -26.48 8.87 19.21
C ALA A 46 -25.92 7.97 18.11
N GLN A 47 -26.72 7.71 17.06
CA GLN A 47 -26.27 6.96 15.87
C GLN A 47 -25.13 7.67 15.15
N GLU A 48 -25.22 8.99 14.99
CA GLU A 48 -24.16 9.77 14.35
C GLU A 48 -22.88 9.78 15.20
N GLN A 49 -23.01 9.89 16.52
CA GLN A 49 -21.89 9.78 17.43
C GLN A 49 -21.24 8.38 17.37
N GLU A 50 -22.03 7.32 17.28
CA GLU A 50 -21.51 5.95 17.14
C GLU A 50 -20.76 5.77 15.82
N LYS A 51 -21.31 6.25 14.70
CA LYS A 51 -20.61 6.24 13.40
C LYS A 51 -19.31 7.02 13.45
N ALA A 52 -19.31 8.22 14.04
CA ALA A 52 -18.11 9.01 14.21
C ALA A 52 -17.06 8.30 15.07
N ALA A 53 -17.48 7.61 16.14
CA ALA A 53 -16.60 6.81 16.97
C ALA A 53 -16.00 5.63 16.18
N LYS A 54 -16.80 4.93 15.39
CA LYS A 54 -16.35 3.82 14.54
C LYS A 54 -15.40 4.28 13.43
N TYR A 55 -15.69 5.39 12.76
CA TYR A 55 -14.78 6.01 11.80
C TYR A 55 -13.40 6.25 12.44
N ASN A 56 -13.36 6.92 13.59
CA ASN A 56 -12.11 7.23 14.29
C ASN A 56 -11.37 5.97 14.78
N GLU A 57 -12.11 4.94 15.22
CA GLU A 57 -11.55 3.65 15.60
C GLU A 57 -10.78 3.02 14.43
N TYR A 58 -11.43 2.85 13.28
CA TYR A 58 -10.84 2.23 12.10
C TYR A 58 -9.74 3.08 11.45
N LEU A 59 -9.89 4.40 11.47
CA LEU A 59 -8.84 5.33 11.03
C LEU A 59 -7.56 5.11 11.85
N ASN A 60 -7.66 5.07 13.18
CA ASN A 60 -6.51 4.82 14.06
C ASN A 60 -5.92 3.42 13.88
N GLN A 61 -6.75 2.41 13.64
CA GLN A 61 -6.26 1.06 13.31
C GLN A 61 -5.45 1.08 12.00
N GLY A 62 -5.91 1.79 10.98
CA GLY A 62 -5.18 1.94 9.72
C GLY A 62 -3.83 2.65 9.90
N ILE A 63 -3.79 3.72 10.70
CA ILE A 63 -2.55 4.43 11.05
C ILE A 63 -1.57 3.50 11.78
N ALA A 64 -2.05 2.71 12.74
CA ALA A 64 -1.21 1.76 13.47
C ALA A 64 -0.61 0.69 12.55
N ARG A 65 -1.39 0.19 11.58
CA ARG A 65 -0.92 -0.78 10.58
C ARG A 65 0.07 -0.17 9.59
N MET A 66 -0.13 1.09 9.18
CA MET A 66 0.85 1.84 8.38
C MET A 66 2.21 1.94 9.09
N ALA A 67 2.21 2.18 10.41
CA ALA A 67 3.42 2.24 11.20
C ALA A 67 4.14 0.88 11.31
N GLN A 68 3.40 -0.22 11.15
CA GLN A 68 3.94 -1.59 11.11
C GLN A 68 4.30 -2.05 9.68
N SER A 69 4.17 -1.17 8.68
CA SER A 69 4.30 -1.51 7.25
C SER A 69 3.31 -2.57 6.74
N ASP A 70 2.25 -2.85 7.50
CA ASP A 70 1.12 -3.67 7.04
C ASP A 70 0.18 -2.81 6.18
N TYR A 71 0.61 -2.48 4.97
CA TYR A 71 -0.15 -1.62 4.07
C TYR A 71 -1.47 -2.27 3.61
N SER A 72 -1.50 -3.60 3.46
CA SER A 72 -2.71 -4.35 3.15
C SER A 72 -3.78 -4.19 4.23
N GLY A 73 -3.42 -4.43 5.49
CA GLY A 73 -4.36 -4.27 6.59
C GLY A 73 -4.69 -2.80 6.85
N ALA A 74 -3.75 -1.87 6.60
CA ALA A 74 -4.04 -0.45 6.67
C ALA A 74 -5.13 -0.04 5.66
N LEU A 75 -5.03 -0.50 4.42
CA LEU A 75 -6.04 -0.26 3.39
C LEU A 75 -7.42 -0.79 3.79
N GLU A 76 -7.48 -2.00 4.37
CA GLU A 76 -8.72 -2.59 4.88
C GLU A 76 -9.33 -1.72 5.99
N ALA A 77 -8.52 -1.28 6.95
CA ALA A 77 -8.97 -0.44 8.05
C ALA A 77 -9.47 0.94 7.56
N PHE A 78 -8.74 1.61 6.67
CA PHE A 78 -9.18 2.90 6.14
C PHE A 78 -10.45 2.80 5.29
N ARG A 79 -10.60 1.73 4.49
CA ARG A 79 -11.84 1.48 3.74
C ARG A 79 -13.02 1.24 4.68
N THR A 80 -12.82 0.45 5.74
CA THR A 80 -13.84 0.24 6.77
C THR A 80 -14.20 1.57 7.48
N ALA A 81 -13.23 2.46 7.72
CA ALA A 81 -13.54 3.79 8.24
C ALA A 81 -14.51 4.54 7.31
N LEU A 82 -14.26 4.53 6.00
CA LEU A 82 -15.12 5.18 5.02
C LEU A 82 -16.53 4.58 4.91
N ASP A 83 -16.75 3.34 5.36
CA ASP A 83 -18.10 2.77 5.47
C ASP A 83 -18.94 3.51 6.54
N PHE A 84 -18.31 4.11 7.55
CA PHE A 84 -18.97 4.90 8.61
C PHE A 84 -19.02 6.40 8.29
N ASN A 85 -18.02 6.93 7.60
CA ASN A 85 -18.02 8.30 7.09
C ASN A 85 -17.41 8.35 5.68
N PRO A 86 -18.25 8.26 4.63
CA PRO A 86 -17.79 8.23 3.25
C PRO A 86 -16.97 9.45 2.85
N ASP A 87 -17.20 10.61 3.49
CA ASP A 87 -16.55 11.89 3.20
C ASP A 87 -15.32 12.19 4.06
N GLY A 88 -14.83 11.21 4.82
CA GLY A 88 -13.60 11.33 5.60
C GLY A 88 -12.36 11.55 4.73
N GLU A 89 -11.94 12.79 4.57
CA GLU A 89 -10.76 13.19 3.77
C GLU A 89 -9.48 12.49 4.24
N GLU A 90 -9.25 12.45 5.56
CA GLU A 90 -8.06 11.84 6.15
C GLU A 90 -7.94 10.34 5.81
N ALA A 91 -9.05 9.59 5.82
CA ALA A 91 -9.05 8.19 5.44
C ALA A 91 -8.78 8.00 3.93
N ARG A 92 -9.34 8.88 3.07
CA ARG A 92 -9.09 8.86 1.61
C ARG A 92 -7.62 9.14 1.28
N ASP A 93 -7.04 10.16 1.88
CA ASP A 93 -5.61 10.49 1.72
C ASP A 93 -4.71 9.36 2.22
N SER A 94 -5.08 8.78 3.36
CA SER A 94 -4.37 7.64 3.94
C SER A 94 -4.42 6.40 3.06
N ILE A 95 -5.53 6.14 2.36
CA ILE A 95 -5.63 5.09 1.34
C ILE A 95 -4.63 5.34 0.22
N GLN A 96 -4.59 6.53 -0.36
CA GLN A 96 -3.65 6.84 -1.45
C GLN A 96 -2.19 6.62 -1.01
N SER A 97 -1.85 7.06 0.20
CA SER A 97 -0.52 6.83 0.80
C SER A 97 -0.22 5.34 0.97
N ALA A 98 -1.18 4.58 1.50
CA ALA A 98 -1.05 3.14 1.73
C ALA A 98 -0.93 2.36 0.41
N GLU A 99 -1.68 2.72 -0.63
CA GLU A 99 -1.59 2.10 -1.97
C GLU A 99 -0.20 2.34 -2.60
N GLY A 100 0.31 3.57 -2.50
CA GLY A 100 1.66 3.89 -2.98
C GLY A 100 2.74 3.08 -2.26
N LYS A 101 2.65 2.95 -0.93
CA LYS A 101 3.60 2.14 -0.15
C LYS A 101 3.45 0.64 -0.40
N ALA A 102 2.22 0.14 -0.56
CA ALA A 102 1.97 -1.26 -0.92
C ALA A 102 2.60 -1.60 -2.28
N GLY A 103 2.40 -0.75 -3.29
CA GLY A 103 3.00 -0.92 -4.61
C GLY A 103 4.54 -0.87 -4.57
N ALA A 104 5.11 0.08 -3.82
CA ALA A 104 6.57 0.14 -3.63
C ALA A 104 7.12 -1.11 -2.92
N SER A 105 6.43 -1.60 -1.90
CA SER A 105 6.79 -2.83 -1.17
C SER A 105 6.77 -4.06 -2.07
N GLN A 106 5.71 -4.22 -2.87
CA GLN A 106 5.58 -5.32 -3.83
C GLN A 106 6.66 -5.29 -4.90
N LEU A 107 6.90 -4.11 -5.50
CA LEU A 107 7.94 -3.95 -6.51
C LEU A 107 9.33 -4.19 -5.92
N PHE A 108 9.58 -3.71 -4.70
CA PHE A 108 10.82 -3.96 -3.99
C PHE A 108 11.05 -5.47 -3.81
N GLN A 109 10.04 -6.19 -3.32
CA GLN A 109 10.13 -7.65 -3.13
C GLN A 109 10.40 -8.36 -4.46
N GLN A 110 9.68 -8.00 -5.52
CA GLN A 110 9.90 -8.58 -6.86
C GLN A 110 11.33 -8.34 -7.36
N LEU A 111 11.88 -7.14 -7.17
CA LEU A 111 13.26 -6.84 -7.59
C LEU A 111 14.30 -7.61 -6.77
N ILE A 112 14.05 -7.84 -5.48
CA ILE A 112 14.89 -8.69 -4.65
C ILE A 112 14.82 -10.15 -5.15
N ASP A 113 13.64 -10.67 -5.42
CA ASP A 113 13.44 -12.04 -5.88
C ASP A 113 14.05 -12.27 -7.28
N ASP A 114 13.85 -11.34 -8.21
CA ASP A 114 14.49 -11.34 -9.52
C ASP A 114 16.02 -11.33 -9.39
N GLY A 115 16.54 -10.48 -8.50
CA GLY A 115 17.97 -10.38 -8.21
C GLY A 115 18.52 -11.69 -7.64
N ASP A 116 17.82 -12.29 -6.68
CA ASP A 116 18.18 -13.57 -6.06
C ASP A 116 18.14 -14.72 -7.07
N ALA A 117 17.15 -14.76 -7.95
CA ALA A 117 17.06 -15.73 -9.03
C ALA A 117 18.20 -15.59 -10.04
N LEU A 118 18.59 -14.36 -10.39
CA LEU A 118 19.76 -14.10 -11.24
C LEU A 118 21.06 -14.47 -10.53
N PHE A 119 21.17 -14.15 -9.24
CA PHE A 119 22.32 -14.50 -8.43
C PHE A 119 22.51 -16.03 -8.36
N ALA A 120 21.43 -16.79 -8.19
CA ALA A 120 21.48 -18.25 -8.17
C ALA A 120 21.96 -18.89 -9.49
N LYS A 121 21.87 -18.18 -10.63
CA LYS A 121 22.39 -18.65 -11.93
C LYS A 121 23.92 -18.56 -12.03
N GLY A 122 24.59 -17.92 -11.08
CA GLY A 122 26.04 -17.89 -10.97
C GLY A 122 26.76 -16.76 -11.72
N PRO A 123 28.09 -16.88 -11.92
CA PRO A 123 28.96 -15.78 -12.34
C PRO A 123 28.54 -15.00 -13.58
N SER A 124 27.97 -15.67 -14.59
CA SER A 124 27.52 -15.03 -15.82
C SER A 124 26.29 -14.13 -15.64
N ALA A 125 25.56 -14.25 -14.52
CA ALA A 125 24.33 -13.50 -14.24
C ALA A 125 24.48 -12.49 -13.09
N TYR A 126 25.61 -12.47 -12.38
CA TYR A 126 25.83 -11.56 -11.24
C TYR A 126 25.73 -10.08 -11.60
N VAL A 127 26.11 -9.68 -12.83
CA VAL A 127 25.97 -8.28 -13.27
C VAL A 127 24.50 -7.87 -13.35
N ASP A 128 23.63 -8.78 -13.81
CA ASP A 128 22.19 -8.53 -13.92
C ASP A 128 21.53 -8.56 -12.54
N ALA A 129 21.95 -9.49 -11.67
CA ALA A 129 21.53 -9.52 -10.26
C ALA A 129 21.84 -8.19 -9.54
N ARG A 130 23.06 -7.66 -9.72
CA ARG A 130 23.46 -6.35 -9.19
C ARG A 130 22.54 -5.22 -9.68
N GLN A 131 22.13 -5.24 -10.95
CA GLN A 131 21.21 -4.23 -11.48
C GLN A 131 19.85 -4.29 -10.79
N LYS A 132 19.31 -5.50 -10.58
CA LYS A 132 18.04 -5.69 -9.86
C LYS A 132 18.10 -5.20 -8.43
N TYR A 133 19.16 -5.52 -7.68
CA TYR A 133 19.33 -5.01 -6.32
C TYR A 133 19.52 -3.48 -6.29
N GLN A 134 20.17 -2.89 -7.29
CA GLN A 134 20.30 -1.43 -7.39
C GLN A 134 18.94 -0.77 -7.66
N GLN A 135 18.11 -1.37 -8.51
CA GLN A 135 16.74 -0.92 -8.72
C GLN A 135 15.93 -0.99 -7.41
N ALA A 136 16.07 -2.08 -6.64
CA ALA A 136 15.43 -2.21 -5.33
C ALA A 136 15.90 -1.12 -4.34
N LEU A 137 17.20 -0.85 -4.29
CA LEU A 137 17.77 0.21 -3.44
C LEU A 137 17.19 1.59 -3.80
N ASN A 138 17.00 1.87 -5.10
CA ASN A 138 16.48 3.17 -5.55
C ASN A 138 15.01 3.41 -5.18
N LEU A 139 14.26 2.38 -4.76
CA LEU A 139 12.89 2.54 -4.25
C LEU A 139 12.82 3.14 -2.85
N ASN A 140 13.94 3.21 -2.12
CA ASN A 140 13.99 3.74 -0.75
C ASN A 140 13.03 3.06 0.24
N TYR A 141 12.70 1.79 0.01
CA TYR A 141 11.76 1.02 0.82
C TYR A 141 12.46 0.30 1.99
N ASP A 142 13.35 -0.66 1.69
CA ASP A 142 14.26 -1.29 2.65
C ASP A 142 15.69 -1.24 2.11
N ASN A 143 16.32 -0.09 2.33
CA ASN A 143 17.68 0.15 1.87
C ASN A 143 18.71 -0.77 2.54
N SER A 144 18.41 -1.28 3.74
CA SER A 144 19.33 -2.16 4.46
C SER A 144 19.45 -3.52 3.78
N LEU A 145 18.32 -4.14 3.41
CA LEU A 145 18.34 -5.42 2.70
C LEU A 145 18.99 -5.27 1.31
N ALA A 146 18.57 -4.28 0.52
CA ALA A 146 19.12 -4.06 -0.82
C ALA A 146 20.63 -3.81 -0.78
N GLN A 147 21.11 -3.01 0.18
CA GLN A 147 22.54 -2.76 0.34
C GLN A 147 23.33 -4.02 0.72
N ARG A 148 22.80 -4.88 1.61
CA ARG A 148 23.45 -6.16 1.95
C ARG A 148 23.57 -7.07 0.72
N LYS A 149 22.53 -7.16 -0.11
CA LYS A 149 22.55 -7.93 -1.35
C LYS A 149 23.56 -7.36 -2.35
N LEU A 150 23.63 -6.04 -2.50
CA LEU A 150 24.62 -5.35 -3.33
C LEU A 150 26.06 -5.64 -2.89
N ASN A 151 26.34 -5.58 -1.59
CA ASN A 151 27.67 -5.89 -1.05
C ASN A 151 28.04 -7.36 -1.31
N THR A 152 27.07 -8.27 -1.15
CA THR A 152 27.26 -9.70 -1.40
C THR A 152 27.62 -9.97 -2.87
N VAL A 153 26.84 -9.42 -3.82
CA VAL A 153 27.11 -9.62 -5.25
C VAL A 153 28.39 -8.91 -5.69
N ALA A 154 28.75 -7.77 -5.09
CA ALA A 154 30.01 -7.09 -5.38
C ALA A 154 31.23 -7.98 -5.05
N GLY A 155 31.25 -8.62 -3.88
CA GLY A 155 32.31 -9.57 -3.52
C GLY A 155 32.37 -10.78 -4.46
N ARG A 156 31.21 -11.32 -4.87
CA ARG A 156 31.15 -12.44 -5.82
C ARG A 156 31.58 -12.06 -7.23
N LEU A 157 31.30 -10.84 -7.66
CA LEU A 157 31.77 -10.31 -8.94
C LEU A 157 33.29 -10.18 -8.97
N GLU A 158 33.93 -9.80 -7.87
CA GLU A 158 35.39 -9.74 -7.80
C GLU A 158 36.03 -11.12 -7.98
N ILE A 159 35.54 -12.12 -7.24
CA ILE A 159 35.99 -13.52 -7.36
C ILE A 159 35.76 -14.03 -8.79
N ALA A 160 34.56 -13.83 -9.33
CA ALA A 160 34.21 -14.24 -10.69
C ALA A 160 35.12 -13.59 -11.75
N PHE A 161 35.46 -12.30 -11.57
CA PHE A 161 36.36 -11.60 -12.47
C PHE A 161 37.74 -12.28 -12.51
N GLU A 162 38.33 -12.56 -11.35
CA GLU A 162 39.61 -13.25 -11.25
C GLU A 162 39.56 -14.67 -11.86
N GLU A 163 38.50 -15.42 -11.60
CA GLU A 163 38.28 -16.75 -12.18
C GLU A 163 38.23 -16.72 -13.71
N PHE A 164 37.46 -15.79 -14.29
CA PHE A 164 37.36 -15.65 -15.75
C PHE A 164 38.68 -15.21 -16.39
N VAL A 165 39.43 -14.32 -15.74
CA VAL A 165 40.78 -13.93 -16.19
C VAL A 165 41.71 -15.15 -16.20
N ASN A 166 41.78 -15.89 -15.08
CA ASN A 166 42.63 -17.06 -14.96
C ASN A 166 42.26 -18.18 -15.95
N GLN A 167 40.96 -18.39 -16.20
CA GLN A 167 40.48 -19.31 -17.22
C GLN A 167 40.89 -18.87 -18.63
N GLY A 168 40.71 -17.58 -18.94
CA GLY A 168 41.14 -16.99 -20.21
C GLY A 168 42.62 -17.22 -20.46
N ASP A 169 43.46 -16.92 -19.46
CA ASP A 169 44.91 -17.09 -19.53
C ASP A 169 45.33 -18.54 -19.74
N LYS A 170 44.64 -19.47 -19.06
CA LYS A 170 44.88 -20.91 -19.21
C LYS A 170 44.55 -21.37 -20.63
N PHE A 171 43.40 -20.99 -21.18
CA PHE A 171 43.03 -21.32 -22.54
C PHE A 171 43.97 -20.67 -23.57
N PHE A 172 44.37 -19.42 -23.32
CA PHE A 172 45.29 -18.70 -24.19
C PHE A 172 46.63 -19.41 -24.31
N ARG A 173 47.25 -19.81 -23.18
CA ARG A 173 48.50 -20.60 -23.16
C ARG A 173 48.37 -21.95 -23.85
N ALA A 174 47.17 -22.52 -23.86
CA ALA A 174 46.87 -23.78 -24.54
C ALA A 174 46.51 -23.59 -26.04
N ASN A 175 46.66 -22.39 -26.61
CA ASN A 175 46.23 -22.02 -27.96
C ASN A 175 44.72 -22.19 -28.22
N GLY A 176 43.92 -22.30 -27.18
CA GLY A 176 42.46 -22.37 -27.24
C GLY A 176 41.82 -20.99 -27.36
N PHE A 177 42.16 -20.23 -28.41
CA PHE A 177 41.84 -18.80 -28.50
C PHE A 177 40.34 -18.46 -28.47
N ASN A 178 39.47 -19.34 -29.00
CA ASN A 178 38.02 -19.15 -28.90
C ASN A 178 37.51 -19.27 -27.45
N TYR A 179 38.00 -20.26 -26.70
CA TYR A 179 37.65 -20.42 -25.28
C TYR A 179 38.23 -19.30 -24.42
N ALA A 180 39.47 -18.87 -24.72
CA ALA A 180 40.10 -17.73 -24.07
C ALA A 180 39.29 -16.44 -24.29
N LEU A 181 38.88 -16.17 -25.54
CA LEU A 181 38.07 -15.01 -25.89
C LEU A 181 36.75 -14.97 -25.12
N GLU A 182 36.07 -16.12 -24.98
CA GLU A 182 34.82 -16.17 -24.24
C GLU A 182 35.03 -15.89 -22.75
N ALA A 183 36.03 -16.51 -22.12
CA ALA A 183 36.37 -16.23 -20.72
C ALA A 183 36.71 -14.75 -20.48
N TYR A 184 37.53 -14.15 -21.35
CA TYR A 184 37.83 -12.72 -21.24
C TYR A 184 36.62 -11.81 -21.49
N ARG A 185 35.68 -12.21 -22.35
CA ARG A 185 34.41 -11.47 -22.52
C ARG A 185 33.58 -11.47 -21.25
N GLN A 186 33.51 -12.60 -20.55
CA GLN A 186 32.82 -12.67 -19.26
C GLN A 186 33.50 -11.76 -18.21
N ALA A 187 34.84 -11.78 -18.13
CA ALA A 187 35.59 -10.84 -17.28
C ALA A 187 35.34 -9.36 -17.66
N ALA A 188 35.30 -9.05 -18.96
CA ALA A 188 35.04 -7.70 -19.46
C ALA A 188 33.61 -7.22 -19.13
N ARG A 189 32.63 -8.12 -19.05
CA ARG A 189 31.28 -7.76 -18.61
C ARG A 189 31.24 -7.28 -17.16
N ILE A 190 32.14 -7.81 -16.32
CA ILE A 190 32.26 -7.42 -14.91
C ILE A 190 33.04 -6.11 -14.77
N LYS A 191 34.22 -6.02 -15.41
CA LYS A 191 35.08 -4.82 -15.42
C LYS A 191 35.42 -4.38 -16.86
N PRO A 192 34.53 -3.62 -17.54
CA PRO A 192 34.71 -3.24 -18.94
C PRO A 192 36.00 -2.46 -19.22
N GLY A 193 36.45 -1.65 -18.25
CA GLY A 193 37.64 -0.82 -18.36
C GLY A 193 38.97 -1.51 -18.01
N ASN A 194 38.99 -2.82 -17.72
CA ASN A 194 40.23 -3.50 -17.37
C ASN A 194 41.16 -3.62 -18.59
N SER A 195 42.30 -2.92 -18.56
CA SER A 195 43.23 -2.81 -19.69
C SER A 195 43.81 -4.15 -20.12
N TYR A 196 44.15 -5.03 -19.16
CA TYR A 196 44.68 -6.36 -19.40
C TYR A 196 43.67 -7.23 -20.16
N VAL A 197 42.43 -7.34 -19.66
CA VAL A 197 41.36 -8.11 -20.31
C VAL A 197 41.11 -7.60 -21.73
N GLN A 198 41.05 -6.29 -21.93
CA GLN A 198 40.83 -5.71 -23.26
C GLN A 198 41.99 -6.02 -24.23
N GLN A 199 43.24 -6.04 -23.75
CA GLN A 199 44.39 -6.44 -24.56
C GLN A 199 44.31 -7.91 -24.95
N GLN A 200 43.98 -8.80 -24.00
CA GLN A 200 43.86 -10.22 -24.28
C GLN A 200 42.74 -10.55 -25.27
N ILE A 201 41.59 -9.85 -25.18
CA ILE A 201 40.51 -9.96 -26.17
C ILE A 201 41.02 -9.61 -27.59
N ARG A 202 41.81 -8.54 -27.73
CA ARG A 202 42.39 -8.14 -29.03
C ARG A 202 43.35 -9.20 -29.57
N GLU A 203 44.23 -9.72 -28.73
CA GLU A 203 45.20 -10.75 -29.14
C GLU A 203 44.50 -12.06 -29.52
N CYS A 204 43.50 -12.51 -28.76
CA CYS A 204 42.68 -13.67 -29.12
C CYS A 204 42.07 -13.52 -30.52
N ARG A 205 41.46 -12.35 -30.81
CA ARG A 205 40.86 -12.08 -32.13
C ARG A 205 41.89 -12.14 -33.26
N LYS A 206 43.11 -11.61 -33.04
CA LYS A 206 44.20 -11.66 -34.02
C LYS A 206 44.61 -13.11 -34.32
N ARG A 207 44.71 -13.95 -33.31
CA ARG A 207 45.08 -15.38 -33.43
C ARG A 207 43.98 -16.26 -34.03
N ILE A 208 42.71 -15.85 -33.93
CA ILE A 208 41.59 -16.55 -34.56
C ILE A 208 41.50 -16.22 -36.06
N GLY A 209 41.79 -14.96 -36.44
CA GLY A 209 41.60 -14.45 -37.80
C GLY A 209 42.83 -14.49 -38.70
N GLY A 210 44.01 -14.85 -38.18
CA GLY A 210 45.26 -15.01 -38.93
C GLY A 210 45.78 -16.43 -38.82
#